data_AF-A0A536THD1-F1
#
_entry.id   AF-A0A536THD1-F1
#
_cell.length_a   1.000
_cell.length_b   1.000
_cell.length_c   1.000
_cell.angle_alpha   90.00
_cell.angle_beta   90.00
_cell.angle_gamma   90.00
#
_symmetry.space_group_name_H-M   'P 1'
#
loop_
_entity.id
_entity.type
_entity.pdbx_description
1 polymer ?
#
loop_
_entity_poly.entity_id
_entity_poly.type
_entity_poly.pdbx_seq_one_letter_code
_entity_poly.pdbx_strand_id
1 'polypeptide(L)' 'NPEAIFDVVQLPTGEIIDVQLIKSSGVRAYDEAVQRAILKSSPLPRPDAPDMFRRSLTLKFRPLD' A
#
# COMPACT_ATOMS: atom_id res chain seq x y z
N ASN A 1 -7.49 -7.47 16.75
CA ASN A 1 -7.59 -7.60 15.28
C ASN A 1 -6.21 -7.59 14.65
N PRO A 2 -5.85 -8.62 13.88
CA PRO A 2 -4.67 -8.58 13.02
C PRO A 2 -4.89 -7.50 11.95
N GLU A 3 -3.98 -6.53 11.87
CA GLU A 3 -4.02 -5.43 10.90
C GLU A 3 -2.61 -5.19 10.42
N ALA A 4 -2.40 -5.28 9.11
CA ALA A 4 -1.15 -4.87 8.47
C ALA A 4 -1.27 -3.43 7.98
N ILE A 5 -0.29 -2.60 8.31
CA ILE A 5 -0.23 -1.21 7.84
C ILE A 5 1.03 -1.05 7.01
N PHE A 6 0.86 -0.52 5.80
CA PHE A 6 1.94 -0.22 4.88
C PHE A 6 1.98 1.27 4.58
N ASP A 7 3.18 1.82 4.49
CA ASP A 7 3.41 3.12 3.88
C ASP A 7 3.92 2.90 2.44
N VAL A 8 3.28 3.53 1.49
CA VAL A 8 3.53 3.36 0.06
C VAL A 8 3.90 4.71 -0.53
N VAL A 9 5.04 4.77 -1.21
CA VAL A 9 5.48 5.98 -1.90
C VAL A 9 5.27 5.79 -3.40
N GLN A 10 4.58 6.74 -4.02
CA GLN A 10 4.29 6.74 -5.45
C GLN A 10 4.75 8.03 -6.16
N LEU A 11 5.01 7.91 -7.45
CA LEU A 11 5.24 9.03 -8.36
C LEU A 11 3.90 9.63 -8.83
N PRO A 12 3.90 10.86 -9.38
CA PRO A 12 2.70 11.45 -10.00
C PRO A 12 2.10 10.61 -11.14
N THR A 13 2.89 9.70 -11.71
CA THR A 13 2.46 8.70 -12.72
C THR A 13 1.63 7.57 -12.13
N GLY A 14 1.59 7.43 -10.80
CA GLY A 14 1.00 6.29 -10.07
C GLY A 14 1.99 5.16 -9.81
N GLU A 15 3.22 5.23 -10.37
CA GLU A 15 4.23 4.20 -10.16
C GLU A 15 4.67 4.15 -8.70
N ILE A 16 4.66 2.95 -8.12
CA ILE A 16 5.11 2.72 -6.75
C ILE A 16 6.64 2.59 -6.75
N ILE A 17 7.30 3.39 -5.92
CA ILE A 17 8.76 3.39 -5.77
C ILE A 17 9.24 2.83 -4.43
N ASP A 18 8.36 2.79 -3.42
CA ASP A 18 8.69 2.20 -2.13
C ASP A 18 7.44 1.66 -1.42
N VAL A 19 7.62 0.58 -0.65
CA VAL A 19 6.59 -0.06 0.17
C VAL A 19 7.22 -0.54 1.47
N GLN A 20 6.82 0.08 2.59
CA GLN A 20 7.35 -0.20 3.92
C GLN A 20 6.25 -0.75 4.82
N LEU A 21 6.54 -1.86 5.53
CA LEU A 21 5.66 -2.41 6.55
C LEU A 21 5.81 -1.60 7.84
N ILE A 22 4.79 -0.84 8.20
CA ILE A 22 4.76 -0.03 9.43
C ILE A 22 4.27 -0.85 10.62
N LYS A 23 3.32 -1.76 10.38
CA LYS A 23 2.76 -2.64 11.40
C LYS A 23 2.43 -3.99 10.79
N SER A 24 3.00 -5.06 11.33
CA SER A 24 2.68 -6.43 10.94
C SER A 24 1.29 -6.84 11.39
N SER A 25 0.61 -7.66 10.59
CA SER A 25 -0.63 -8.33 11.00
C SER A 25 -0.41 -9.38 12.11
N GLY A 26 0.83 -9.77 12.37
CA GLY A 26 1.21 -10.93 13.19
C GLY A 26 1.32 -12.23 12.37
N VAL A 27 1.00 -12.21 11.07
CA VAL A 27 1.11 -13.35 10.17
C VAL A 27 2.02 -12.99 9.01
N ARG A 28 3.29 -13.43 9.07
CA ARG A 28 4.31 -13.08 8.08
C ARG A 28 3.91 -13.41 6.63
N ALA A 29 3.32 -14.58 6.39
CA ALA A 29 2.91 -14.99 5.05
C ALA A 29 1.82 -14.06 4.47
N TYR A 30 0.94 -13.53 5.32
CA TYR A 30 -0.07 -12.55 4.93
C TYR A 30 0.58 -11.20 4.62
N ASP A 31 1.46 -10.71 5.49
CA ASP A 31 2.17 -9.44 5.25
C ASP A 31 2.97 -9.49 3.94
N GLU A 32 3.69 -10.58 3.66
CA GLU A 32 4.43 -10.77 2.41
C GLU A 32 3.51 -10.89 1.18
N ALA A 33 2.32 -11.49 1.33
CA ALA A 33 1.33 -11.54 0.26
C ALA A 33 0.77 -10.14 -0.05
N VAL A 34 0.44 -9.37 0.98
CA VAL A 34 -0.06 -8.00 0.85
C VAL A 34 1.00 -7.09 0.24
N GLN A 35 2.25 -7.14 0.74
CA GLN A 35 3.35 -6.34 0.19
C GLN A 35 3.56 -6.61 -1.31
N ARG A 36 3.54 -7.88 -1.73
CA ARG A 36 3.61 -8.25 -3.15
C ARG A 36 2.42 -7.76 -3.95
N ALA A 37 1.21 -7.80 -3.39
CA ALA A 37 0.02 -7.30 -4.07
C ALA A 37 0.06 -5.77 -4.27
N ILE A 38 0.56 -5.03 -3.27
CA ILE A 38 0.78 -3.58 -3.39
C ILE A 38 1.74 -3.29 -4.55
N LEU A 39 2.90 -3.93 -4.58
CA LEU A 39 3.90 -3.74 -5.65
C LEU A 39 3.32 -4.06 -7.04
N LYS A 40 2.53 -5.14 -7.17
CA LYS A 40 1.85 -5.52 -8.42
C LYS A 40 0.75 -4.56 -8.84
N SER A 41 0.26 -3.71 -7.94
CA SER A 41 -0.74 -2.69 -8.24
C SER A 41 -0.13 -1.43 -8.87
N SER A 42 1.18 -1.41 -9.10
CA SER A 42 1.84 -0.33 -9.84
C SER A 42 1.53 -0.41 -11.34
N PRO A 43 1.10 0.68 -12.00
CA PRO A 43 0.83 1.99 -11.42
C PRO A 43 -0.56 2.06 -10.75
N LEU A 44 -0.64 2.77 -9.63
CA LEU A 44 -1.88 3.08 -8.94
C LEU A 44 -2.79 3.96 -9.82
N PRO A 45 -4.12 3.86 -9.65
CA PRO A 45 -5.06 4.69 -10.40
C PRO A 45 -4.76 6.17 -10.15
N ARG A 46 -4.68 6.93 -11.25
CA ARG A 46 -4.43 8.36 -11.19
C ARG A 46 -5.64 9.08 -10.59
N PRO A 47 -5.43 10.08 -9.72
CA PRO A 47 -6.53 10.89 -9.22
C PRO A 47 -7.14 11.74 -10.35
N ASP A 48 -8.44 12.01 -10.28
CA ASP A 48 -9.14 12.85 -11.26
C ASP A 48 -8.66 14.31 -11.22
N ALA A 49 -8.21 14.78 -10.06
CA ALA A 49 -7.65 16.12 -9.86
C ALA A 49 -6.18 16.04 -9.38
N PRO A 50 -5.29 16.89 -9.90
CA PRO A 50 -3.87 16.90 -9.51
C PRO A 50 -3.67 17.22 -8.03
N ASP A 51 -4.54 18.04 -7.42
CA ASP A 51 -4.48 18.38 -5.99
C ASP A 51 -4.78 17.21 -5.05
N MET A 52 -5.42 16.16 -5.56
CA MET A 52 -5.69 14.94 -4.80
C MET A 52 -4.50 13.98 -4.80
N PHE A 53 -3.46 14.25 -5.60
CA PHE A 53 -2.27 13.44 -5.60
C PHE A 53 -1.57 13.49 -4.23
N ARG A 54 -1.27 12.31 -3.69
CA ARG A 54 -0.49 12.16 -2.48
C ARG A 54 0.68 11.24 -2.78
N ARG A 55 1.90 11.76 -2.55
CA ARG A 55 3.13 10.99 -2.74
C ARG A 55 3.21 9.79 -1.80
N SER A 56 2.80 9.96 -0.54
CA SER A 56 2.78 8.91 0.48
C SER A 56 1.36 8.50 0.81
N LEU A 57 1.10 7.19 0.77
CA LEU A 57 -0.18 6.57 1.08
C LEU A 57 -0.03 5.56 2.21
N THR A 58 -0.78 5.76 3.29
CA THR A 58 -0.87 4.77 4.36
C THR A 58 -2.03 3.82 4.08
N LEU A 59 -1.72 2.58 3.71
CA LEU A 59 -2.69 1.53 3.42
C LEU A 59 -2.87 0.61 4.62
N LYS A 60 -4.13 0.37 5.03
CA LYS A 60 -4.47 -0.50 6.16
C LYS A 60 -5.21 -1.72 5.65
N PHE A 61 -4.64 -2.90 5.86
CA PHE A 61 -5.22 -4.18 5.46
C PHE A 61 -5.67 -4.95 6.68
N ARG A 62 -6.96 -5.27 6.72
CA ARG A 62 -7.56 -6.13 7.74
C ARG A 62 -8.21 -7.31 7.04
N PRO A 63 -7.85 -8.55 7.37
CA PRO A 63 -8.60 -9.71 6.91
C PRO A 63 -10.03 -9.59 7.48
N LEU A 64 -11.02 -9.67 6.60
CA LEU A 64 -12.42 -9.83 6.97
C LEU A 64 -12.60 -11.33 7.24
N ASP A 65 -13.08 -11.65 8.44
CA ASP A 65 -13.56 -12.99 8.79
C ASP A 65 -14.97 -13.20 8.19
#